data_AF-A0A9E2R8K5-F1
#
_entry.id   AF-A0A9E2R8K5-F1
#
_cell.length_a   1.000
_cell.length_b   1.000
_cell.length_c   1.000
_cell.angle_alpha   90.00
_cell.angle_beta   90.00
_cell.angle_gamma   90.00
#
_symmetry.space_group_name_H-M   'P 1'
#
loop_
_entity.id
_entity.type
_entity.pdbx_description
1 polymer ?
#
loop_
_entity_poly.entity_id
_entity_poly.type
_entity_poly.pdbx_seq_one_letter_code
_entity_poly.pdbx_strand_id
1 'polypeptide(L)'
;YGQQRVVIDGFFKFVYWGNTGAAWSLFYGNNRLLAGVSLLALVLLFFGRHHFDFHTLPGQIALGLMFGGILGNLIDRWHVQHVIDFIRFYVNCRSGDEAGFPAFNLADTAICTGVGLLFLMSLRPEAHKPTPPGAAAAAE
;
A
#
# COMPACT_ATOMS: atom_id res chain seq x y z
N TYR A 1 -18.91 13.70 8.40
CA TYR A 1 -17.82 13.91 7.42
C TYR A 1 -17.60 15.39 7.21
N GLY A 2 -16.36 15.83 6.96
CA GLY A 2 -16.05 17.23 6.64
C GLY A 2 -15.45 18.06 7.77
N GLN A 3 -15.20 17.47 8.95
CA GLN A 3 -14.34 18.11 9.93
C GLN A 3 -12.89 18.08 9.43
N GLN A 4 -12.20 19.21 9.59
CA GLN A 4 -10.80 19.35 9.26
C GLN A 4 -10.07 20.12 10.35
N ARG A 5 -8.83 19.73 10.62
CA ARG A 5 -7.93 20.41 11.55
C ARG A 5 -6.62 20.70 10.84
N VAL A 6 -6.40 21.98 10.54
CA VAL A 6 -5.14 22.44 9.97
C VAL A 6 -4.04 22.26 11.01
N VAL A 7 -2.96 21.60 10.61
CA VAL A 7 -1.77 21.38 11.45
C VAL A 7 -0.65 22.29 10.95
N ILE A 8 -0.44 22.32 9.63
CA ILE A 8 0.49 23.22 8.95
C ILE A 8 -0.28 23.89 7.82
N ASP A 9 -0.48 25.19 7.93
CA ASP A 9 -1.22 25.96 6.93
C ASP A 9 -0.56 25.86 5.56
N GLY A 10 -1.36 25.59 4.52
CA GLY A 10 -0.86 25.39 3.15
C GLY A 10 0.04 24.17 2.94
N PHE A 11 0.06 23.20 3.87
CA PHE A 11 0.83 21.96 3.69
C PHE A 11 0.13 20.70 4.22
N PHE A 12 -0.34 20.70 5.47
CA PHE A 12 -0.84 19.48 6.13
C PHE A 12 -2.04 19.73 7.04
N LYS A 13 -3.05 18.87 6.93
CA LYS A 13 -4.20 18.86 7.82
C LYS A 13 -4.74 17.45 8.06
N PHE A 14 -5.38 17.28 9.21
CA PHE A 14 -6.24 16.14 9.44
C PHE A 14 -7.62 16.41 8.83
N VAL A 15 -8.18 15.41 8.17
CA VAL A 15 -9.55 15.42 7.62
C VAL A 15 -10.33 14.24 8.18
N TYR A 16 -11.66 14.25 8.04
CA TYR A 16 -12.48 13.07 8.30
C TYR A 16 -13.38 12.82 7.10
N TRP A 17 -12.86 12.03 6.17
CA TRP A 17 -13.50 11.73 4.88
C TRP A 17 -13.77 10.23 4.75
N GLY A 18 -14.99 9.91 4.31
CA GLY A 18 -15.40 8.54 4.04
C GLY A 18 -15.24 8.22 2.57
N ASN A 19 -14.28 7.36 2.25
CA ASN A 19 -13.95 6.99 0.88
C ASN A 19 -14.64 5.68 0.48
N THR A 20 -15.65 5.80 -0.38
CA THR A 20 -16.39 4.68 -0.95
C THR A 20 -15.77 4.15 -2.25
N GLY A 21 -14.66 4.74 -2.70
CA GLY A 21 -13.88 4.31 -3.84
C GLY A 21 -12.53 3.71 -3.43
N ALA A 22 -11.74 3.39 -4.44
CA ALA A 22 -10.30 3.14 -4.32
C ALA A 22 -9.52 4.42 -4.71
N ALA A 23 -8.23 4.27 -5.01
CA ALA A 23 -7.41 5.38 -5.50
C ALA A 23 -8.09 6.12 -6.65
N TRP A 24 -8.05 7.46 -6.62
CA TRP A 24 -8.66 8.33 -7.64
C TRP A 24 -10.16 8.11 -7.86
N SER A 25 -10.89 7.68 -6.83
CA SER A 25 -12.33 7.38 -6.89
C SER A 25 -12.72 6.22 -7.81
N LEU A 26 -11.79 5.32 -8.14
CA LEU A 26 -12.10 4.10 -8.88
C LEU A 26 -13.14 3.24 -8.11
N PHE A 27 -14.11 2.69 -8.83
CA PHE A 27 -15.20 1.85 -8.26
C PHE A 27 -16.04 2.54 -7.16
N TYR A 28 -16.21 3.86 -7.25
CA TYR A 28 -17.03 4.63 -6.32
C TYR A 28 -18.39 3.98 -6.02
N GLY A 29 -18.69 3.82 -4.73
CA GLY A 29 -19.96 3.26 -4.26
C GLY A 29 -20.03 1.72 -4.27
N ASN A 30 -19.01 1.03 -4.80
CA ASN A 30 -18.99 -0.42 -4.86
C ASN A 30 -18.10 -1.06 -3.77
N ASN A 31 -18.43 -0.75 -2.51
CA ASN A 31 -17.66 -1.20 -1.35
C ASN A 31 -17.54 -2.72 -1.25
N ARG A 32 -18.57 -3.47 -1.67
CA ARG A 32 -18.56 -4.94 -1.67
C ARG A 32 -17.54 -5.49 -2.66
N LEU A 33 -17.48 -4.92 -3.86
CA LEU A 33 -16.46 -5.29 -4.85
C LEU A 33 -15.06 -4.97 -4.31
N LEU A 34 -14.86 -3.78 -3.75
CA LEU A 34 -13.56 -3.39 -3.19
C LEU A 34 -13.14 -4.29 -2.02
N ALA A 35 -14.07 -4.66 -1.15
CA ALA A 35 -13.81 -5.64 -0.09
C ALA A 35 -13.43 -7.02 -0.67
N GLY A 36 -14.10 -7.47 -1.72
CA GLY A 36 -13.75 -8.70 -2.44
C GLY A 36 -12.35 -8.66 -3.07
N VAL A 37 -11.97 -7.53 -3.66
CA VAL A 37 -10.62 -7.30 -4.21
C VAL A 37 -9.57 -7.31 -3.09
N SER A 38 -9.83 -6.65 -1.96
CA SER A 38 -8.94 -6.69 -0.79
C SER A 38 -8.76 -8.12 -0.26
N LEU A 39 -9.84 -8.90 -0.16
CA LEU A 39 -9.77 -10.30 0.25
C LEU A 39 -8.96 -11.14 -0.72
N LEU A 40 -9.17 -10.97 -2.04
CA LEU A 40 -8.39 -11.64 -3.07
C LEU A 40 -6.90 -11.27 -2.97
N ALA A 41 -6.57 -10.00 -2.74
CA ALA A 41 -5.19 -9.55 -2.56
C ALA A 41 -4.52 -10.21 -1.34
N LEU A 42 -5.23 -10.35 -0.21
CA LEU A 42 -4.72 -11.08 0.97
C LEU A 42 -4.45 -12.56 0.65
N VAL A 43 -5.35 -13.22 -0.08
CA VAL A 43 -5.17 -14.61 -0.51
C VAL A 43 -3.94 -14.75 -1.41
N LEU A 44 -3.81 -13.88 -2.42
CA LEU A 44 -2.67 -13.89 -3.34
C LEU A 44 -1.35 -13.61 -2.63
N LEU A 45 -1.32 -12.65 -1.70
CA LEU A 45 -0.12 -12.38 -0.89
C LEU A 45 0.22 -13.56 0.02
N PHE A 46 -0.79 -14.25 0.57
CA PHE A 46 -0.56 -15.40 1.45
C PHE A 46 0.08 -16.56 0.70
N PHE A 47 -0.47 -16.92 -0.47
CA PHE A 47 0.04 -18.04 -1.26
C PHE A 47 1.29 -17.67 -2.06
N GLY A 48 1.36 -16.44 -2.57
CA GLY A 48 2.51 -15.91 -3.30
C GLY A 48 3.72 -15.62 -2.41
N ARG A 49 3.61 -15.79 -1.09
CA ARG A 49 4.68 -15.45 -0.14
C ARG A 49 5.99 -16.20 -0.35
N HIS A 50 5.96 -17.34 -1.04
CA HIS A 50 7.15 -18.13 -1.31
C HIS A 50 7.94 -17.65 -2.54
N HIS A 51 7.38 -16.74 -3.35
CA HIS A 51 8.03 -16.21 -4.56
C HIS A 51 8.80 -14.91 -4.33
N PHE A 52 8.56 -14.24 -3.22
CA PHE A 52 9.29 -13.05 -2.82
C PHE A 52 10.29 -13.44 -1.72
N ASP A 53 11.37 -12.68 -1.55
CA ASP A 53 12.41 -12.86 -0.51
C ASP A 53 11.89 -12.65 0.93
N PHE A 54 10.66 -13.05 1.23
CA PHE A 54 10.02 -13.03 2.54
C PHE A 54 10.64 -13.99 3.55
N HIS A 55 11.67 -14.74 3.15
CA HIS A 55 12.58 -15.40 4.11
C HIS A 55 13.50 -14.41 4.82
N THR A 56 13.76 -13.25 4.20
CA THR A 56 14.57 -12.18 4.79
C THR A 56 13.71 -11.29 5.69
N LEU A 57 14.32 -10.70 6.72
CA LEU A 57 13.63 -9.76 7.62
C LEU A 57 12.96 -8.59 6.87
N PRO A 58 13.61 -7.91 5.90
CA PRO A 58 12.95 -6.85 5.12
C PRO A 58 11.72 -7.35 4.36
N GLY A 59 11.78 -8.57 3.80
CA GLY A 59 10.65 -9.17 3.14
C GLY A 59 9.48 -9.46 4.10
N GLN A 60 9.76 -9.99 5.29
CA GLN A 60 8.73 -10.23 6.31
C GLN A 60 8.07 -8.92 6.78
N ILE A 61 8.86 -7.85 6.95
CA ILE A 61 8.36 -6.52 7.29
C ILE A 61 7.45 -6.01 6.18
N ALA A 62 7.89 -6.09 4.92
CA ALA A 62 7.08 -5.68 3.77
C ALA A 62 5.76 -6.45 3.68
N LEU A 63 5.81 -7.76 3.86
CA LEU A 63 4.63 -8.62 3.88
C LEU A 63 3.67 -8.23 5.00
N GLY A 64 4.17 -8.03 6.22
CA GLY A 64 3.37 -7.63 7.38
C GLY A 64 2.71 -6.27 7.19
N LEU A 65 3.43 -5.29 6.61
CA LEU A 65 2.89 -3.96 6.30
C LEU A 65 1.75 -4.03 5.28
N MET A 66 1.93 -4.78 4.19
CA MET A 66 0.88 -4.95 3.18
C MET A 66 -0.33 -5.70 3.74
N PHE A 67 -0.12 -6.81 4.46
CA PHE A 67 -1.21 -7.56 5.08
C PHE A 67 -2.00 -6.71 6.07
N GLY A 68 -1.30 -6.04 6.98
CA GLY A 68 -1.92 -5.19 7.99
C GLY A 68 -2.71 -4.04 7.37
N GLY A 69 -2.14 -3.36 6.38
CA GLY A 69 -2.81 -2.27 5.68
C GLY A 69 -4.05 -2.73 4.90
N ILE A 70 -3.94 -3.81 4.11
CA ILE A 70 -5.10 -4.35 3.36
C ILE A 70 -6.20 -4.79 4.32
N LEU A 71 -5.84 -5.48 5.41
CA LEU A 71 -6.79 -5.93 6.41
C LEU A 71 -7.48 -4.75 7.12
N GLY A 72 -6.73 -3.69 7.48
CA GLY A 72 -7.31 -2.49 8.08
C GLY A 72 -8.37 -1.83 7.19
N ASN A 73 -8.04 -1.61 5.92
CA ASN A 73 -8.99 -1.05 4.94
C ASN A 73 -10.16 -1.99 4.64
N LEU A 74 -9.98 -3.31 4.74
CA LEU A 74 -11.07 -4.30 4.60
C LEU A 74 -12.02 -4.26 5.80
N ILE A 75 -11.48 -4.17 7.02
CA ILE A 75 -12.26 -4.04 8.26
C ILE A 75 -13.14 -2.80 8.19
N ASP A 76 -12.60 -1.65 7.77
CA ASP A 76 -13.37 -0.42 7.58
C ASP A 76 -14.54 -0.62 6.60
N ARG A 77 -14.25 -1.20 5.43
CA ARG A 77 -15.29 -1.49 4.42
C ARG A 77 -16.37 -2.44 4.91
N TRP A 78 -16.05 -3.36 5.82
CA TRP A 78 -17.04 -4.23 6.44
C TRP A 78 -17.87 -3.47 7.48
N HIS A 79 -17.23 -2.80 8.43
CA HIS A 79 -17.89 -2.24 9.60
C HIS A 79 -18.64 -0.94 9.31
N VAL A 80 -18.00 -0.02 8.57
CA VAL A 80 -18.54 1.32 8.31
C VAL A 80 -18.90 1.56 6.85
N GLN A 81 -18.70 0.56 5.97
CA GLN A 81 -19.08 0.59 4.55
C GLN A 81 -18.35 1.69 3.74
N HIS A 82 -17.12 2.02 4.12
CA HIS A 82 -16.17 2.88 3.38
C HIS A 82 -14.83 2.84 4.13
N VAL A 83 -13.76 3.41 3.56
CA VAL A 83 -12.50 3.62 4.27
C VAL A 83 -12.44 5.01 4.88
N ILE A 84 -11.95 5.14 6.11
CA ILE A 84 -11.78 6.45 6.75
C ILE A 84 -10.41 7.02 6.39
N ASP A 85 -10.41 8.09 5.61
CA ASP A 85 -9.20 8.85 5.25
C ASP A 85 -9.06 10.07 6.16
N PHE A 86 -7.84 10.28 6.68
CA PHE A 86 -7.60 11.32 7.68
C PHE A 86 -6.31 12.12 7.50
N ILE A 87 -5.38 11.71 6.65
CA ILE A 87 -4.13 12.42 6.36
C ILE A 87 -4.30 13.14 5.02
N ARG A 88 -4.14 14.46 4.97
CA ARG A 88 -4.16 15.21 3.71
C ARG A 88 -3.02 16.23 3.63
N PHE A 89 -2.22 16.08 2.58
CA PHE A 89 -1.22 17.06 2.17
C PHE A 89 -1.73 17.91 1.01
N TYR A 90 -1.63 19.23 1.13
CA TYR A 90 -2.19 20.18 0.18
C TYR A 90 -1.36 21.46 0.11
N VAL A 91 -1.48 22.20 -0.98
CA VAL A 91 -0.92 23.54 -1.16
C VAL A 91 -2.03 24.49 -1.55
N ASN A 92 -1.95 25.74 -1.08
CA ASN A 92 -2.89 26.79 -1.43
C ASN A 92 -2.56 27.31 -2.83
N CYS A 93 -3.51 27.23 -3.75
CA CYS A 93 -3.37 27.80 -5.08
C CYS A 93 -3.68 29.30 -5.06
N ARG A 94 -3.13 30.07 -6.01
CA ARG A 94 -3.45 31.49 -6.18
C ARG A 94 -4.93 31.76 -6.45
N SER A 95 -5.67 30.77 -6.97
CA SER A 95 -7.12 30.84 -7.19
C SER A 95 -7.95 30.75 -5.90
N GLY A 96 -7.33 30.41 -4.76
CA GLY A 96 -8.03 30.13 -3.50
C GLY A 96 -8.41 28.66 -3.30
N ASP A 97 -8.22 27.81 -4.32
CA ASP A 97 -8.44 26.37 -4.22
C ASP A 97 -7.26 25.66 -3.56
N GLU A 98 -7.50 24.45 -3.05
CA GLU A 98 -6.46 23.57 -2.52
C GLU A 98 -6.14 22.45 -3.51
N ALA A 99 -4.90 22.42 -4.01
CA ALA A 99 -4.38 21.30 -4.78
C ALA A 99 -3.50 20.42 -3.88
N GLY A 100 -3.55 19.11 -4.06
CA GLY A 100 -2.77 18.22 -3.20
C GLY A 100 -2.92 16.75 -3.54
N PHE A 101 -2.20 15.94 -2.79
CA PHE A 101 -2.38 14.50 -2.86
C PHE A 101 -3.75 14.14 -2.26
N PRO A 102 -4.46 13.13 -2.82
CA PRO A 102 -5.70 12.64 -2.23
C PRO A 102 -5.52 12.31 -0.75
N ALA A 103 -6.57 12.46 0.06
CA ALA A 103 -6.48 12.03 1.45
C ALA A 103 -6.24 10.52 1.53
N PHE A 104 -5.52 10.10 2.55
CA PHE A 104 -5.19 8.70 2.79
C PHE A 104 -5.12 8.41 4.29
N ASN A 105 -4.85 7.16 4.65
CA ASN A 105 -4.76 6.74 6.04
C ASN A 105 -3.47 5.93 6.34
N LEU A 106 -3.38 5.44 7.57
CA LEU A 106 -2.24 4.64 8.01
C LEU A 106 -2.15 3.29 7.27
N ALA A 107 -3.29 2.68 6.92
CA ALA A 107 -3.32 1.45 6.15
C ALA A 107 -2.76 1.64 4.73
N ASP A 108 -3.11 2.74 4.05
CA ASP A 108 -2.55 3.09 2.75
C ASP A 108 -1.05 3.35 2.83
N THR A 109 -0.61 4.00 3.91
CA THR A 109 0.82 4.24 4.17
C THR A 109 1.56 2.92 4.33
N ALA A 110 1.02 1.98 5.12
CA ALA A 110 1.60 0.65 5.30
C ALA A 110 1.69 -0.13 3.97
N ILE A 111 0.62 -0.13 3.17
CA ILE A 111 0.63 -0.77 1.84
C ILE A 111 1.71 -0.15 0.96
N CYS A 112 1.75 1.18 0.86
CA CYS A 112 2.72 1.90 0.02
C CYS A 112 4.17 1.62 0.46
N THR A 113 4.46 1.66 1.76
CA THR A 113 5.77 1.33 2.30
C THR A 113 6.15 -0.13 2.05
N GLY A 114 5.23 -1.08 2.25
CA GLY A 114 5.49 -2.50 2.00
C GLY A 114 5.81 -2.79 0.53
N VAL A 115 5.04 -2.22 -0.39
CA VAL A 115 5.30 -2.31 -1.83
C VAL A 115 6.63 -1.65 -2.19
N GLY A 116 6.93 -0.46 -1.64
CA GLY A 116 8.19 0.24 -1.86
C GLY A 116 9.40 -0.56 -1.39
N LEU A 117 9.31 -1.23 -0.23
CA LEU A 117 10.36 -2.11 0.27
C LEU A 117 10.61 -3.29 -0.68
N LEU A 118 9.56 -3.96 -1.15
CA LEU A 118 9.69 -5.06 -2.12
C LEU A 118 10.32 -4.59 -3.43
N PHE A 119 9.90 -3.43 -3.92
CA PHE A 119 10.46 -2.84 -5.13
C PHE A 119 11.96 -2.57 -4.98
N LEU A 120 12.38 -1.97 -3.85
CA LEU A 120 13.79 -1.72 -3.56
C LEU A 120 14.62 -3.01 -3.41
N MET A 121 14.03 -4.07 -2.85
CA MET A 121 14.68 -5.38 -2.77
C MET A 121 14.90 -5.98 -4.16
N SER A 122 13.90 -5.89 -5.04
CA SER A 122 13.97 -6.40 -6.41
C SER A 122 15.00 -5.69 -7.29
N LEU A 123 15.44 -4.47 -6.92
CA LEU A 123 16.49 -3.74 -7.64
C LEU A 123 17.91 -4.21 -7.25
N ARG A 124 18.05 -5.06 -6.23
CA ARG A 124 19.37 -5.58 -5.85
C ARG A 124 19.80 -6.62 -6.90
N PRO A 125 21.03 -6.52 -7.43
CA PRO A 125 21.55 -7.55 -8.31
C PRO A 125 21.55 -8.90 -7.57
N GLU A 126 20.95 -9.92 -8.17
CA GLU A 126 21.13 -11.31 -7.75
C GLU A 126 22.63 -11.55 -7.63
N ALA A 127 23.11 -11.85 -6.43
CA ALA A 127 24.49 -12.27 -6.25
C ALA A 127 24.64 -13.55 -7.09
N HIS A 128 25.41 -13.44 -8.18
CA HIS A 128 25.69 -14.55 -9.08
C HIS A 128 26.10 -15.75 -8.23
N LYS A 129 25.23 -16.78 -8.15
CA LYS A 129 25.59 -18.04 -7.51
C LYS A 129 26.80 -18.56 -8.30
N PRO A 130 27.99 -18.68 -7.69
CA PRO A 130 29.14 -19.18 -8.42
C PRO A 130 28.79 -20.57 -8.96
N THR A 131 29.00 -20.75 -10.26
CA THR A 131 28.85 -22.07 -10.90
C THR A 131 29.63 -23.09 -10.08
N PRO A 132 29.00 -24.18 -9.61
CA PRO A 132 29.71 -25.18 -8.85
C PRO A 132 30.91 -25.71 -9.68
N PRO A 133 32.10 -25.89 -9.08
CA PRO A 133 33.35 -26.21 -9.81
C PRO A 133 33.38 -27.53 -10.62
N GLY A 134 32.24 -28.21 -10.81
CA GLY A 134 32.17 -29.49 -11.53
C GLY A 134 31.38 -29.46 -12.85
N ALA A 135 30.68 -28.37 -13.18
CA ALA A 135 29.83 -28.34 -14.38
C ALA A 135 30.62 -28.13 -15.69
N ALA A 136 31.82 -27.56 -15.62
CA ALA A 136 32.67 -27.33 -16.81
C ALA A 136 33.48 -28.57 -17.23
N ALA A 137 33.70 -29.53 -16.32
CA ALA A 137 34.53 -30.71 -16.57
C ALA A 137 33.77 -31.89 -17.22
N ALA A 138 32.45 -31.79 -17.37
CA ALA A 138 31.62 -32.85 -17.97
C ALA A 138 31.31 -32.60 -19.47
N ALA A 139 31.94 -31.57 -20.06
CA ALA A 139 31.71 -31.16 -21.45
C ALA A 139 32.94 -31.40 -22.36
N GLU A 140 34.00 -32.03 -21.86
CA GLU A 140 35.15 -32.51 -22.64
C GLU A 140 35.18 -34.04 -22.75
#